data_AF-A0A0J8UDD2-F1
#
_entry.id   AF-A0A0J8UDD2-F1
#
_cell.length_a   1.000
_cell.length_b   1.000
_cell.length_c   1.000
_cell.angle_alpha   90.00
_cell.angle_beta   90.00
_cell.angle_gamma   90.00
#
_symmetry.space_group_name_H-M   'P 1'
#
loop_
_entity.id
_entity.type
_entity.pdbx_description
1 polymer ?
#
loop_
_entity_poly.entity_id
_entity_poly.type
_entity_poly.pdbx_seq_one_letter_code
_entity_poly.pdbx_strand_id
1 'polypeptide(L)'
;MKDNKKKYSFVLSLHEYRETVATLWDSVKKFMEKHPEHIVQGNNLEFVSEDGGKTYNMCHFWSNFEIGDLNWLRSKAYLDYFDVLDKDGGFFYERWGDAPVHSIAASILLKKEEVHFFDQIGYYHVPFTHCPTGEQRRTEWKCACNPGDNFDWKGHSCTTRFFDLLKLQKPEGYENET
;
A
#
# COMPACT_ATOMS: atom_id res chain seq x y z
N MET A 1 -2.47 -11.11 -12.00
CA MET A 1 -3.64 -10.31 -11.54
C MET A 1 -4.96 -11.02 -11.79
N LYS A 2 -5.45 -11.14 -13.02
CA LYS A 2 -6.77 -11.73 -13.36
C LYS A 2 -6.97 -13.16 -12.84
N ASP A 3 -6.10 -14.10 -13.20
CA ASP A 3 -6.27 -15.53 -12.87
C ASP A 3 -6.22 -15.79 -11.36
N ASN A 4 -5.45 -14.97 -10.64
CA ASN A 4 -5.30 -15.03 -9.19
C ASN A 4 -6.22 -14.05 -8.43
N LYS A 5 -7.20 -13.45 -9.13
CA LYS A 5 -8.21 -12.53 -8.56
C LYS A 5 -7.61 -11.38 -7.73
N LYS A 6 -6.45 -10.88 -8.14
CA LYS A 6 -5.82 -9.71 -7.51
C LYS A 6 -6.32 -8.44 -8.18
N LYS A 7 -6.60 -7.41 -7.37
CA LYS A 7 -7.17 -6.13 -7.81
C LYS A 7 -6.22 -4.95 -7.63
N TYR A 8 -5.29 -5.02 -6.68
CA TYR A 8 -4.29 -3.98 -6.47
C TYR A 8 -2.95 -4.63 -6.18
N SER A 9 -1.88 -4.03 -6.69
CA SER A 9 -0.54 -4.53 -6.42
C SER A 9 0.51 -3.45 -6.49
N PHE A 10 1.59 -3.69 -5.76
CA PHE A 10 2.67 -2.75 -5.52
C PHE A 10 4.01 -3.49 -5.43
N VAL A 11 5.10 -2.73 -5.52
CA VAL A 11 6.48 -3.21 -5.30
C VAL A 11 7.18 -2.48 -4.16
N LEU A 12 6.67 -1.33 -3.73
CA LEU A 12 7.25 -0.54 -2.64
C LEU A 12 6.15 -0.03 -1.73
N SER A 13 6.45 0.07 -0.44
CA SER A 13 5.57 0.68 0.55
C SER A 13 6.39 1.44 1.58
N LEU A 14 5.90 2.60 2.02
CA LEU A 14 6.63 3.48 2.93
C LEU A 14 5.66 4.25 3.84
N HIS A 15 6.24 4.96 4.80
CA HIS A 15 5.50 5.91 5.63
C HIS A 15 5.37 7.25 4.91
N GLU A 16 4.16 7.80 4.92
CA GLU A 16 3.88 9.16 4.48
C GLU A 16 4.38 10.20 5.49
N TYR A 17 4.66 11.42 5.01
CA TYR A 17 4.91 12.58 5.85
C TYR A 17 3.60 13.12 6.41
N ARG A 18 3.43 13.04 7.73
CA ARG A 18 2.19 13.45 8.44
C ARG A 18 1.74 14.86 8.08
N GLU A 19 2.68 15.78 7.86
CA GLU A 19 2.43 17.18 7.53
C GLU A 19 1.67 17.37 6.21
N THR A 20 1.65 16.35 5.36
CA THR A 20 1.02 16.38 4.03
C THR A 20 -0.43 15.87 4.05
N VAL A 21 -0.78 15.13 5.10
CA VAL A 21 -2.04 14.36 5.24
C VAL A 21 -2.64 14.52 6.64
N ALA A 22 -2.49 15.71 7.23
CA ALA A 22 -2.83 15.99 8.62
C ALA A 22 -4.31 15.64 8.95
N THR A 23 -5.23 15.90 8.02
CA THR A 23 -6.67 15.62 8.20
C THR A 23 -7.20 14.47 7.32
N LEU A 24 -6.35 13.82 6.50
CA LEU A 24 -6.80 12.74 5.61
C LEU A 24 -7.53 11.62 6.37
N TRP A 25 -7.00 11.20 7.51
CA TRP A 25 -7.62 10.12 8.28
C TRP A 25 -8.98 10.49 8.89
N ASP A 26 -9.19 11.77 9.20
CA ASP A 26 -10.47 12.24 9.70
C ASP A 26 -11.54 12.17 8.60
N SER A 27 -11.20 12.55 7.37
CA SER A 27 -12.05 12.38 6.19
C SER A 27 -12.31 10.91 5.87
N VAL A 28 -11.33 10.03 6.06
CA VAL A 28 -11.51 8.58 5.90
C VAL A 28 -12.48 8.03 6.95
N LYS A 29 -12.36 8.42 8.23
CA LYS A 29 -13.31 8.00 9.28
C LYS A 29 -14.73 8.49 8.97
N LYS A 30 -14.88 9.74 8.51
CA LYS A 30 -16.16 10.29 8.05
C LYS A 30 -16.75 9.45 6.90
N PHE A 31 -15.94 9.00 5.95
CA PHE A 31 -16.38 8.06 4.92
C PHE A 31 -16.83 6.73 5.52
N MET A 32 -16.04 6.11 6.41
CA MET A 32 -16.37 4.81 7.02
C MET A 32 -17.67 4.87 7.85
N GLU A 33 -17.92 5.98 8.54
CA GLU A 33 -19.16 6.22 9.29
C GLU A 33 -20.37 6.41 8.37
N LYS A 34 -20.18 7.12 7.25
CA LYS A 34 -21.25 7.41 6.28
C LYS A 34 -21.57 6.21 5.39
N HIS A 35 -20.58 5.37 5.10
CA HIS A 35 -20.66 4.24 4.16
C HIS A 35 -20.15 2.93 4.78
N PRO A 36 -20.71 2.45 5.89
CA PRO A 36 -20.28 1.20 6.51
C PRO A 36 -20.49 0.00 5.57
N GLU A 37 -21.42 0.08 4.62
CA GLU A 37 -21.69 -0.96 3.62
C GLU A 37 -20.52 -1.21 2.66
N HIS A 38 -19.61 -0.24 2.49
CA HIS A 38 -18.45 -0.36 1.62
C HIS A 38 -17.23 -0.97 2.31
N ILE A 39 -17.25 -1.07 3.64
CA ILE A 39 -16.11 -1.57 4.41
C ILE A 39 -16.11 -3.10 4.37
N VAL A 40 -15.14 -3.65 3.66
CA VAL A 40 -15.10 -5.08 3.35
C VAL A 40 -14.68 -5.88 4.60
N GLN A 41 -15.44 -6.93 4.93
CA GLN A 41 -15.02 -7.88 5.96
C GLN A 41 -13.77 -8.65 5.49
N GLY A 42 -12.76 -8.75 6.35
CA GLY A 42 -11.47 -9.37 5.99
C GLY A 42 -10.58 -8.46 5.13
N ASN A 43 -10.81 -7.14 5.19
CA ASN A 43 -9.93 -6.15 4.62
C ASN A 43 -8.56 -6.10 5.32
N ASN A 44 -7.72 -5.16 4.89
CA ASN A 44 -6.38 -4.96 5.41
C ASN A 44 -6.26 -3.63 6.18
N LEU A 45 -7.30 -3.23 6.93
CA LEU A 45 -7.29 -2.00 7.73
C LEU A 45 -6.07 -1.92 8.65
N GLU A 46 -5.64 -3.07 9.18
CA GLU A 46 -4.47 -3.16 10.04
C GLU A 46 -3.18 -2.73 9.32
N PHE A 47 -3.11 -2.74 8.00
CA PHE A 47 -1.93 -2.22 7.28
C PHE A 47 -1.76 -0.71 7.51
N VAL A 48 -2.86 0.04 7.48
CA VAL A 48 -2.86 1.51 7.64
C VAL A 48 -3.14 1.96 9.08
N SER A 49 -3.51 1.07 9.99
CA SER A 49 -3.84 1.45 11.37
C SER A 49 -3.44 0.37 12.38
N GLU A 50 -2.92 0.79 13.54
CA GLU A 50 -2.46 -0.13 14.60
C GLU A 50 -3.45 -0.27 15.76
N ASP A 51 -4.47 0.59 15.81
CA ASP A 51 -5.34 0.77 16.98
C ASP A 51 -6.82 0.56 16.64
N GLY A 52 -7.07 -0.29 15.63
CA GLY A 52 -8.41 -0.64 15.17
C GLY A 52 -9.08 0.48 14.38
N GLY A 53 -8.31 1.31 13.67
CA GLY A 53 -8.82 2.39 12.83
C GLY A 53 -8.94 3.75 13.52
N LYS A 54 -8.45 3.92 14.76
CA LYS A 54 -8.53 5.21 15.46
C LYS A 54 -7.54 6.21 14.89
N THR A 55 -6.34 5.77 14.53
CA THR A 55 -5.29 6.59 13.93
C THR A 55 -4.70 5.96 12.67
N TYR A 56 -4.24 6.81 11.75
CA TYR A 56 -3.45 6.41 10.58
C TYR A 56 -1.98 6.29 11.01
N ASN A 57 -1.35 5.14 10.71
CA ASN A 57 0.06 4.87 10.98
C ASN A 57 1.01 5.42 9.89
N MET A 58 0.46 6.09 8.87
CA MET A 58 1.17 6.63 7.70
C MET A 58 1.61 5.61 6.64
N CYS A 59 1.40 4.31 6.84
CA CYS A 59 1.79 3.30 5.84
C CYS A 59 0.94 3.40 4.57
N HIS A 60 1.62 3.42 3.43
CA HIS A 60 0.99 3.36 2.11
C HIS A 60 1.84 2.57 1.11
N PHE A 61 1.19 2.06 0.07
CA PHE A 61 1.79 1.52 -1.13
C PHE A 61 2.20 2.67 -2.06
N TRP A 62 3.39 2.59 -2.64
CA TRP A 62 3.93 3.69 -3.44
C TRP A 62 3.39 3.67 -4.87
N SER A 63 2.49 4.60 -5.18
CA SER A 63 1.68 4.59 -6.40
C SER A 63 2.45 4.85 -7.70
N ASN A 64 3.73 5.24 -7.63
CA ASN A 64 4.61 5.34 -8.80
C ASN A 64 4.72 4.00 -9.56
N PHE A 65 4.51 2.88 -8.87
CA PHE A 65 4.28 1.57 -9.47
C PHE A 65 2.95 1.00 -8.98
N GLU A 66 2.02 0.82 -9.90
CA GLU A 66 0.76 0.13 -9.65
C GLU A 66 0.40 -0.78 -10.83
N ILE A 67 -0.02 -2.00 -10.50
CA ILE A 67 -0.82 -2.80 -11.43
C ILE A 67 -2.18 -3.00 -10.75
N GLY A 68 -3.20 -2.29 -11.25
CA GLY A 68 -4.52 -2.22 -10.64
C GLY A 68 -5.64 -2.66 -11.58
N ASP A 69 -6.73 -3.19 -11.01
CA ASP A 69 -7.99 -3.42 -11.70
C ASP A 69 -8.80 -2.12 -11.75
N LEU A 70 -8.91 -1.53 -12.93
CA LEU A 70 -9.67 -0.30 -13.12
C LEU A 70 -11.16 -0.44 -12.79
N ASN A 71 -11.73 -1.66 -12.80
CA ASN A 71 -13.12 -1.85 -12.38
C ASN A 71 -13.31 -1.59 -10.89
N TRP A 72 -12.28 -1.83 -10.07
CA TRP A 72 -12.30 -1.47 -8.66
C TRP A 72 -12.27 0.06 -8.47
N LEU A 73 -11.39 0.77 -9.19
CA LEU A 73 -11.36 2.24 -9.16
C LEU A 73 -12.65 2.89 -9.72
N ARG A 74 -13.38 2.19 -10.58
CA ARG A 74 -14.69 2.62 -11.10
C ARG A 74 -15.86 2.13 -10.25
N SER A 75 -15.60 1.39 -9.18
CA SER A 75 -16.66 0.87 -8.32
C SER A 75 -17.35 1.98 -7.55
N LYS A 76 -18.62 1.76 -7.17
CA LYS A 76 -19.37 2.71 -6.35
C LYS A 76 -18.65 3.01 -5.03
N ALA A 77 -18.05 1.99 -4.41
CA ALA A 77 -17.32 2.14 -3.15
C ALA A 77 -16.14 3.13 -3.27
N TYR A 78 -15.32 2.99 -4.34
CA TYR A 78 -14.20 3.89 -4.56
C TYR A 78 -14.65 5.31 -4.93
N LEU A 79 -15.69 5.43 -5.76
CA LEU A 79 -16.22 6.74 -6.16
C LEU A 79 -16.85 7.50 -4.98
N ASP A 80 -17.59 6.81 -4.11
CA ASP A 80 -18.14 7.41 -2.88
C ASP A 80 -17.01 7.81 -1.91
N TYR A 81 -15.95 7.00 -1.80
CA TYR A 81 -14.76 7.31 -1.01
C TYR A 81 -14.07 8.58 -1.51
N PHE A 82 -13.78 8.63 -2.81
CA PHE A 82 -13.13 9.78 -3.43
C PHE A 82 -13.99 11.05 -3.34
N ASP A 83 -15.31 10.96 -3.52
CA ASP A 83 -16.24 12.09 -3.39
C ASP A 83 -16.24 12.71 -1.98
N VAL A 84 -16.10 11.90 -0.92
CA VAL A 84 -15.93 12.43 0.44
C VAL A 84 -14.62 13.20 0.58
N LEU A 85 -13.52 12.65 0.08
CA LEU A 85 -12.21 13.30 0.17
C LEU A 85 -12.15 14.59 -0.65
N ASP A 86 -12.66 14.56 -1.88
CA ASP A 86 -12.66 15.72 -2.79
C ASP A 86 -13.44 16.89 -2.19
N LYS A 87 -14.59 16.62 -1.55
CA LYS A 87 -15.40 17.64 -0.87
C LYS A 87 -14.75 18.22 0.39
N ASP A 88 -13.91 17.45 1.07
CA ASP A 88 -13.17 17.92 2.24
C ASP A 88 -11.94 18.76 1.82
N GLY A 89 -11.50 18.66 0.55
CA GLY A 89 -10.61 19.63 -0.09
C GLY A 89 -9.13 19.52 0.28
N GLY A 90 -8.72 18.49 1.03
CA GLY A 90 -7.33 18.32 1.47
C GLY A 90 -6.31 18.09 0.34
N PHE A 91 -6.76 17.79 -0.88
CA PHE A 91 -5.91 17.84 -2.07
C PHE A 91 -5.34 19.24 -2.36
N PHE A 92 -6.06 20.29 -1.98
CA PHE A 92 -5.69 21.70 -2.22
C PHE A 92 -5.31 22.45 -0.94
N TYR A 93 -5.98 22.15 0.17
CA TYR A 93 -5.71 22.80 1.46
C TYR A 93 -4.57 22.12 2.24
N GLU A 94 -4.26 20.86 1.90
CA GLU A 94 -3.08 20.14 2.35
C GLU A 94 -2.30 19.65 1.10
N ARG A 95 -1.73 18.45 1.14
CA ARG A 95 -1.04 17.85 -0.01
C ARG A 95 -1.30 16.34 -0.07
N TRP A 96 -2.58 15.96 -0.04
CA TRP A 96 -2.96 14.56 -0.11
C TRP A 96 -2.47 13.95 -1.42
N GLY A 97 -1.49 13.05 -1.33
CA GLY A 97 -1.01 12.28 -2.47
C GLY A 97 -2.01 11.19 -2.85
N ASP A 98 -2.00 10.78 -4.11
CA ASP A 98 -2.76 9.62 -4.58
C ASP A 98 -2.28 8.33 -3.90
N ALA A 99 -1.00 8.21 -3.56
CA ALA A 99 -0.44 7.03 -2.90
C ALA A 99 -1.13 6.68 -1.56
N PRO A 100 -1.22 7.56 -0.54
CA PRO A 100 -1.98 7.28 0.67
C PRO A 100 -3.49 7.10 0.41
N VAL A 101 -4.07 7.83 -0.55
CA VAL A 101 -5.50 7.71 -0.92
C VAL A 101 -5.82 6.33 -1.49
N HIS A 102 -5.07 5.86 -2.48
CA HIS A 102 -5.22 4.53 -3.07
C HIS A 102 -4.97 3.43 -2.05
N SER A 103 -3.97 3.62 -1.19
CA SER A 103 -3.58 2.62 -0.20
C SER A 103 -4.61 2.43 0.90
N ILE A 104 -5.18 3.52 1.41
CA ILE A 104 -6.27 3.47 2.38
C ILE A 104 -7.51 2.84 1.73
N ALA A 105 -7.88 3.25 0.52
CA ALA A 105 -8.98 2.64 -0.22
C ALA A 105 -8.77 1.13 -0.42
N ALA A 106 -7.60 0.70 -0.89
CA ALA A 106 -7.27 -0.72 -1.07
C ALA A 106 -7.31 -1.47 0.27
N SER A 107 -6.93 -0.82 1.37
CA SER A 107 -6.90 -1.43 2.70
C SER A 107 -8.27 -1.63 3.33
N ILE A 108 -9.29 -0.84 2.94
CA ILE A 108 -10.64 -0.93 3.55
C ILE A 108 -11.73 -1.43 2.59
N LEU A 109 -11.56 -1.22 1.28
CA LEU A 109 -12.56 -1.55 0.23
C LEU A 109 -12.28 -2.86 -0.50
N LEU A 110 -11.14 -3.50 -0.24
CA LEU A 110 -10.78 -4.80 -0.79
C LEU A 110 -10.55 -5.81 0.34
N LYS A 111 -10.68 -7.10 0.02
CA LYS A 111 -10.16 -8.14 0.90
C LYS A 111 -8.64 -8.14 0.85
N LYS A 112 -7.99 -8.49 1.96
CA LYS A 112 -6.52 -8.53 2.02
C LYS A 112 -5.89 -9.45 0.95
N GLU A 113 -6.56 -10.55 0.60
CA GLU A 113 -6.10 -11.46 -0.45
C GLU A 113 -6.22 -10.90 -1.87
N GLU A 114 -6.92 -9.78 -2.09
CA GLU A 114 -7.02 -9.11 -3.39
C GLU A 114 -5.86 -8.12 -3.61
N VAL A 115 -5.09 -7.81 -2.56
CA VAL A 115 -3.88 -6.99 -2.61
C VAL A 115 -2.65 -7.91 -2.78
N HIS A 116 -1.67 -7.49 -3.58
CA HIS A 116 -0.50 -8.30 -3.91
C HIS A 116 0.80 -7.50 -3.93
N PHE A 117 1.82 -8.01 -3.25
CA PHE A 117 3.20 -7.54 -3.38
C PHE A 117 3.93 -8.33 -4.47
N PHE A 118 4.56 -7.63 -5.41
CA PHE A 118 5.33 -8.23 -6.49
C PHE A 118 6.82 -8.34 -6.14
N ASP A 119 7.20 -9.39 -5.41
CA ASP A 119 8.59 -9.69 -5.04
C ASP A 119 9.51 -9.97 -6.26
N GLN A 120 8.94 -10.31 -7.40
CA GLN A 120 9.70 -10.69 -8.60
C GLN A 120 10.12 -9.51 -9.47
N ILE A 121 9.59 -8.31 -9.25
CA ILE A 121 9.75 -7.17 -10.17
C ILE A 121 10.77 -6.21 -9.59
N GLY A 122 12.05 -6.35 -9.95
CA GLY A 122 13.04 -5.32 -9.61
C GLY A 122 12.60 -3.95 -10.14
N TYR A 123 12.50 -2.95 -9.26
CA TYR A 123 11.95 -1.63 -9.59
C TYR A 123 12.76 -0.52 -8.91
N TYR A 124 12.94 0.57 -9.63
CA TYR A 124 13.59 1.77 -9.11
C TYR A 124 12.75 2.99 -9.47
N HIS A 125 12.48 3.80 -8.46
CA HIS A 125 12.03 5.17 -8.62
C HIS A 125 12.74 5.99 -7.55
N VAL A 126 13.33 7.13 -7.93
CA VAL A 126 14.17 7.91 -7.03
C VAL A 126 13.44 8.22 -5.70
N PRO A 127 14.06 7.99 -4.52
CA PRO A 127 15.38 7.40 -4.29
C PRO A 127 15.37 5.88 -3.98
N PHE A 128 14.22 5.22 -4.04
CA PHE A 128 14.05 3.86 -3.51
C PHE A 128 14.13 2.77 -4.58
N THR A 129 14.71 1.64 -4.18
CA THR A 129 14.81 0.43 -5.00
C THR A 129 14.06 -0.70 -4.31
N HIS A 130 13.17 -1.37 -5.03
CA HIS A 130 12.79 -2.74 -4.70
C HIS A 130 13.72 -3.67 -5.47
N CYS A 131 14.52 -4.45 -4.74
CA CYS A 131 15.42 -5.43 -5.31
C CYS A 131 15.12 -6.80 -4.69
N PRO A 132 14.76 -7.83 -5.49
CA PRO A 132 14.42 -9.13 -4.95
C PRO A 132 15.51 -9.67 -4.02
N THR A 133 15.13 -10.06 -2.81
CA THR A 133 16.07 -10.59 -1.79
C THR A 133 16.62 -11.96 -2.22
N GLY A 134 17.82 -12.31 -1.79
CA GLY A 134 18.46 -13.61 -2.09
C GLY A 134 19.18 -13.69 -3.45
N GLU A 135 20.42 -14.14 -3.43
CA GLU A 135 21.30 -14.21 -4.61
C GLU A 135 20.78 -15.15 -5.70
N GLN A 136 20.27 -16.32 -5.31
CA GLN A 136 19.73 -17.30 -6.25
C GLN A 136 18.56 -16.71 -7.06
N ARG A 137 17.58 -16.09 -6.39
CA ARG A 137 16.43 -15.45 -7.06
C ARG A 137 16.87 -14.35 -8.02
N ARG A 138 17.78 -13.48 -7.58
CA ARG A 138 18.33 -12.42 -8.44
C ARG A 138 19.04 -12.98 -9.67
N THR A 139 19.76 -14.08 -9.51
CA THR A 139 20.46 -14.76 -10.62
C THR A 139 19.46 -15.38 -11.61
N GLU A 140 18.47 -16.13 -11.10
CA GLU A 140 17.44 -16.78 -11.91
C GLU A 140 16.57 -15.77 -12.67
N TRP A 141 16.19 -14.68 -12.01
CA TRP A 141 15.35 -13.62 -12.59
C TRP A 141 16.15 -12.54 -13.33
N LYS A 142 17.48 -12.68 -13.38
CA LYS A 142 18.41 -11.77 -14.07
C LYS A 142 18.26 -10.31 -13.61
N CYS A 143 18.15 -10.11 -12.30
CA CYS A 143 18.02 -8.79 -11.71
C CYS A 143 19.29 -7.95 -11.94
N ALA A 144 19.10 -6.65 -12.22
CA ALA A 144 20.20 -5.69 -12.42
C ALA A 144 20.37 -4.70 -11.24
N CYS A 145 19.54 -4.81 -10.21
CA CYS A 145 19.59 -3.96 -9.02
C CYS A 145 20.73 -4.36 -8.08
N ASN A 146 21.23 -3.38 -7.32
CA ASN A 146 22.14 -3.63 -6.22
C ASN A 146 21.34 -4.04 -4.96
N PRO A 147 21.55 -5.24 -4.41
CA PRO A 147 20.81 -5.68 -3.23
C PRO A 147 21.07 -4.85 -1.97
N GLY A 148 22.23 -4.18 -1.88
CA GLY A 148 22.52 -3.26 -0.78
C GLY A 148 21.60 -2.04 -0.75
N ASP A 149 20.95 -1.72 -1.87
CA ASP A 149 20.04 -0.58 -2.01
C ASP A 149 18.56 -0.99 -1.83
N ASN A 150 18.27 -2.25 -1.47
CA ASN A 150 16.90 -2.72 -1.30
C ASN A 150 16.21 -1.99 -0.14
N PHE A 151 15.08 -1.35 -0.42
CA PHE A 151 14.34 -0.53 0.54
C PHE A 151 13.32 -1.34 1.36
N ASP A 152 12.85 -2.48 0.85
CA ASP A 152 11.70 -3.23 1.40
C ASP A 152 11.80 -3.50 2.91
N TRP A 153 12.98 -3.82 3.40
CA TRP A 153 13.19 -4.29 4.77
C TRP A 153 13.70 -3.19 5.70
N LYS A 154 13.92 -1.97 5.17
CA LYS A 154 14.38 -0.81 5.94
C LYS A 154 13.30 -0.28 6.87
N GLY A 155 13.70 0.35 7.97
CA GLY A 155 12.76 0.84 9.00
C GLY A 155 11.70 1.84 8.53
N HIS A 156 11.94 2.58 7.43
CA HIS A 156 10.94 3.48 6.85
C HIS A 156 10.01 2.82 5.83
N SER A 157 10.26 1.55 5.45
CA SER A 157 9.38 0.75 4.61
C SER A 157 8.24 0.16 5.43
N CYS A 158 7.09 -0.05 4.77
CA CYS A 158 5.95 -0.77 5.34
C CYS A 158 5.84 -2.22 4.84
N THR A 159 6.81 -2.72 4.07
CA THR A 159 6.73 -4.05 3.46
C THR A 159 6.81 -5.15 4.53
N THR A 160 7.66 -4.99 5.54
CA THR A 160 7.70 -5.86 6.72
C THR A 160 6.32 -6.01 7.37
N ARG A 161 5.64 -4.87 7.57
CA ARG A 161 4.28 -4.85 8.14
C ARG A 161 3.30 -5.61 7.26
N PHE A 162 3.32 -5.38 5.95
CA PHE A 162 2.45 -6.10 5.01
C PHE A 162 2.64 -7.62 5.12
N PHE A 163 3.88 -8.09 5.18
CA PHE A 163 4.19 -9.52 5.32
C PHE A 163 3.69 -10.09 6.66
N ASP A 164 3.92 -9.38 7.77
CA ASP A 164 3.55 -9.85 9.11
C ASP A 164 2.03 -9.96 9.29
N LEU A 165 1.27 -8.99 8.80
CA LEU A 165 -0.20 -8.99 8.88
C LEU A 165 -0.84 -10.10 8.04
N LEU A 166 -0.27 -10.39 6.87
CA LEU A 166 -0.74 -11.45 6.00
C LEU A 166 -0.13 -12.82 6.33
N LYS A 167 0.75 -12.90 7.34
CA LYS A 167 1.52 -14.10 7.71
C LYS A 167 2.27 -14.71 6.52
N LEU A 168 2.79 -13.83 5.67
CA LEU A 168 3.59 -14.23 4.51
C LEU A 168 4.99 -14.61 4.97
N GLN A 169 5.59 -15.61 4.34
CA GLN A 169 6.98 -15.94 4.56
C GLN A 169 7.85 -14.82 4.00
N LYS A 170 8.59 -14.13 4.87
CA LYS A 170 9.60 -13.17 4.43
C LYS A 170 10.73 -13.92 3.71
N PRO A 171 11.35 -13.31 2.70
CA PRO A 171 12.30 -14.03 1.87
C PRO A 171 13.63 -14.27 2.59
N GLU A 172 14.25 -15.44 2.39
CA GLU A 172 15.52 -15.78 3.04
C GLU A 172 16.61 -14.72 2.79
N GLY A 173 17.24 -14.24 3.87
CA GLY A 173 18.30 -13.24 3.83
C GLY A 173 17.83 -11.80 4.00
N TYR A 174 16.53 -11.56 4.17
CA TYR A 174 15.97 -10.21 4.40
C TYR A 174 16.55 -9.55 5.66
N GLU A 175 16.95 -10.33 6.66
CA GLU A 175 17.54 -9.86 7.91
C GLU A 175 18.88 -9.12 7.69
N ASN A 176 19.57 -9.44 6.60
CA ASN A 176 20.82 -8.76 6.22
C ASN A 176 20.55 -7.46 5.44
N GLU A 177 19.29 -7.19 5.08
CA GLU A 177 18.83 -6.05 4.30
C GLU A 177 18.01 -5.06 5.15
N THR A 178 17.88 -5.26 6.47
CA THR A 178 17.18 -4.35 7.39
C THR A 178 17.89 -3.02 7.62
#